data_AF-A0A660PSA1-F1
#
_entry.id   AF-A0A660PSA1-F1
#
_cell.length_a   1.000
_cell.length_b   1.000
_cell.length_c   1.000
_cell.angle_alpha   90.00
_cell.angle_beta   90.00
_cell.angle_gamma   90.00
#
_symmetry.space_group_name_H-M   'P 1'
#
loop_
_entity.id
_entity.type
_entity.pdbx_description
1 polymer ?
#
loop_
_entity_poly.entity_id
_entity_poly.type
_entity_poly.pdbx_seq_one_letter_code
_entity_poly.pdbx_strand_id
1 'polypeptide(L)' 'MSEAQTQYAQYNEHLKDNEKEDQRLQSLINSPRKTPPPRGLEHTPEYQAEQKRLAEHSVKNAPKKLYTTTNIRTGK' A
#
# COMPACT_ATOMS: atom_id res chain seq x y z
N MET A 1 -19.65 -30.24 -30.42
CA MET A 1 -18.59 -29.69 -29.54
C MET A 1 -18.81 -30.25 -28.16
N SER A 2 -17.81 -30.87 -27.53
CA SER A 2 -17.96 -31.44 -26.18
C SER A 2 -17.71 -30.37 -25.11
N GLU A 3 -18.29 -30.55 -23.92
CA GLU A 3 -18.10 -29.63 -22.77
C GLU A 3 -16.62 -29.48 -22.40
N ALA A 4 -15.82 -30.54 -22.56
CA ALA A 4 -14.38 -30.50 -22.33
C ALA A 4 -13.66 -29.55 -23.31
N GLN A 5 -14.09 -29.49 -24.57
CA GLN A 5 -13.51 -28.55 -25.56
C GLN A 5 -13.84 -27.10 -25.20
N THR A 6 -15.05 -26.84 -24.69
CA THR A 6 -15.47 -25.52 -24.24
C THR A 6 -14.69 -25.06 -23.01
N GLN A 7 -14.52 -25.93 -22.01
CA GLN A 7 -13.74 -25.62 -20.81
C GLN A 7 -12.27 -25.34 -21.14
N TYR A 8 -11.68 -26.11 -22.06
CA TYR A 8 -10.30 -25.89 -22.51
C TYR A 8 -10.14 -24.56 -23.24
N ALA A 9 -11.12 -24.19 -24.06
CA ALA A 9 -11.13 -22.90 -24.75
C ALA A 9 -11.21 -21.73 -23.75
N GLN A 10 -12.11 -21.82 -22.76
CA GLN A 10 -12.26 -20.81 -21.71
C GLN A 10 -10.98 -20.66 -20.88
N TYR A 11 -10.36 -21.78 -20.48
CA TYR A 11 -9.09 -21.76 -19.76
C TYR A 11 -7.99 -21.05 -20.55
N ASN A 12 -7.88 -21.34 -21.84
CA ASN A 12 -6.90 -20.69 -22.72
C ASN A 12 -7.17 -19.19 -22.89
N GLU A 13 -8.43 -18.74 -22.90
CA GLU A 13 -8.75 -17.30 -22.89
C GLU A 13 -8.31 -16.65 -21.58
N HIS A 14 -8.61 -17.27 -20.43
CA HIS A 14 -8.17 -16.76 -19.13
C HIS A 14 -6.65 -16.65 -19.01
N LEU A 15 -5.90 -17.59 -19.59
CA LEU A 15 -4.43 -17.49 -19.62
C LEU A 15 -3.95 -16.27 -20.43
N LYS A 16 -4.57 -15.99 -21.58
CA LYS A 16 -4.22 -14.81 -22.39
C LYS A 16 -4.52 -13.51 -21.66
N ASP A 17 -5.64 -13.45 -20.93
CA ASP A 17 -5.99 -12.28 -20.11
C ASP A 17 -4.96 -12.07 -18.99
N ASN A 18 -4.51 -13.15 -18.34
CA ASN A 18 -3.47 -13.08 -17.32
C ASN A 18 -2.13 -12.60 -17.90
N GLU A 19 -1.70 -13.12 -19.05
CA GLU A 19 -0.48 -12.66 -19.73
C GLU A 19 -0.54 -11.18 -20.09
N LYS A 20 -1.71 -10.70 -20.52
CA LYS A 20 -1.94 -9.28 -20.85
C LYS A 20 -1.86 -8.38 -19.61
N GLU A 21 -2.45 -8.81 -18.49
CA GLU A 21 -2.38 -8.05 -17.24
C GLU A 21 -0.95 -8.04 -16.68
N ASP A 22 -0.21 -9.15 -16.77
CA ASP A 22 1.19 -9.20 -16.36
C ASP A 22 2.05 -8.22 -17.18
N GLN A 23 1.86 -8.16 -18.51
CA GLN A 23 2.53 -7.17 -19.37
C GLN A 23 2.19 -5.73 -18.98
N ARG A 24 0.94 -5.47 -18.60
CA ARG A 24 0.49 -4.15 -18.14
C ARG A 24 1.14 -3.77 -16.81
N LEU A 25 1.21 -4.71 -15.86
CA LEU A 25 1.86 -4.51 -14.56
C LEU A 25 3.37 -4.27 -14.73
N GLN A 26 4.03 -5.05 -15.57
CA GLN A 26 5.43 -4.84 -15.93
C GLN A 26 5.65 -3.45 -16.53
N SER A 27 4.74 -2.99 -17.40
CA SER A 27 4.82 -1.65 -17.98
C SER A 27 4.65 -0.55 -16.93
N LEU A 28 3.81 -0.75 -15.91
CA LEU A 28 3.65 0.19 -14.79
C LEU A 28 4.86 0.23 -13.87
N ILE A 29 5.49 -0.92 -13.62
CA ILE A 29 6.71 -1.04 -12.80
C ILE A 29 7.90 -0.41 -13.51
N ASN A 30 8.05 -0.71 -14.80
CA ASN A 30 9.14 -0.21 -15.64
C ASN A 30 8.91 1.22 -16.13
N SER A 31 7.70 1.77 -15.93
CA SER A 31 7.45 3.18 -16.18
C SER A 31 8.45 4.00 -15.36
N PRO A 32 9.15 4.96 -15.99
CA PRO A 32 10.12 5.78 -15.29
C PRO A 32 9.43 6.41 -14.10
N ARG A 33 9.91 6.08 -12.89
CA ARG A 33 9.42 6.71 -11.66
C ARG A 33 9.55 8.20 -11.86
N LYS A 34 8.41 8.90 -11.94
CA LYS A 34 8.39 10.37 -11.95
C LYS A 34 9.29 10.80 -10.82
N THR A 35 10.31 11.57 -11.19
CA THR A 35 11.31 12.25 -10.37
C THR A 35 11.22 11.95 -8.87
N PRO A 36 12.31 11.46 -8.23
CA PRO A 36 12.30 11.31 -6.78
C PRO A 36 11.73 12.58 -6.14
N PRO A 37 10.87 12.46 -5.12
CA PRO A 37 10.26 13.63 -4.50
C PRO A 37 11.36 14.66 -4.25
N PRO A 38 11.14 15.94 -4.61
CA PRO A 38 12.19 16.94 -4.53
C PRO A 38 12.86 16.88 -3.15
N ARG A 39 14.18 16.69 -3.15
CA ARG A 39 14.96 16.67 -1.91
C ARG A 39 14.69 17.98 -1.16
N GLY A 40 14.47 17.89 0.14
CA GLY A 40 14.20 19.07 0.97
C GLY A 40 12.75 19.57 0.95
N LEU A 41 11.79 18.81 0.39
CA LEU A 41 10.36 19.06 0.65
C LEU A 41 10.05 19.10 2.15
N GLU A 42 10.77 18.31 2.94
CA GLU A 42 10.66 18.30 4.40
C GLU A 42 11.07 19.62 5.09
N HIS A 43 11.80 20.48 4.37
CA HIS A 43 12.24 21.79 4.85
C HIS A 43 11.35 22.93 4.36
N THR A 44 10.33 22.67 3.54
CA THR A 44 9.44 23.73 3.11
C THR A 44 8.53 24.16 4.26
N PRO A 45 8.22 25.47 4.38
CA PRO A 45 7.28 25.96 5.39
C PRO A 45 5.92 25.25 5.34
N GLU A 46 5.44 24.91 4.13
CA GLU A 46 4.18 24.22 3.91
C GLU A 46 4.21 22.79 4.50
N TYR A 47 5.30 22.06 4.30
CA TYR A 47 5.45 20.72 4.86
C TYR A 47 5.53 20.76 6.39
N GLN A 48 6.28 21.70 6.95
CA GLN A 48 6.38 21.86 8.40
C GLN A 48 5.03 22.24 9.04
N ALA A 49 4.27 23.13 8.38
CA ALA A 49 2.93 23.51 8.80
C ALA A 49 1.97 22.31 8.78
N GLU A 50 2.05 21.47 7.75
CA GLU A 50 1.25 20.26 7.62
C GLU A 50 1.61 19.20 8.68
N GLN A 51 2.90 18.97 8.94
CA GLN A 51 3.36 18.08 10.01
C GLN A 51 2.86 18.54 11.39
N LYS A 52 2.92 19.85 11.64
CA LYS A 52 2.38 20.44 12.87
C LYS A 52 0.86 20.23 12.97
N ARG A 53 0.12 20.48 11.89
CA ARG A 53 -1.33 20.24 11.81
C ARG A 53 -1.68 18.79 12.12
N LEU A 54 -1.00 17.84 11.49
CA LEU A 54 -1.20 16.39 11.70
C LEU A 54 -0.89 15.97 13.15
N ALA A 55 0.18 16.48 13.74
CA ALA A 55 0.52 16.21 15.14
C ALA A 55 -0.56 16.72 16.10
N GLU A 56 -1.08 17.93 15.87
CA GLU A 56 -2.14 18.52 16.69
C GLU A 56 -3.47 17.75 16.56
N HIS A 57 -3.80 17.24 15.38
CA HIS A 57 -4.98 16.38 15.17
C HIS A 57 -4.80 14.98 15.79
N SER A 58 -3.59 14.42 15.74
CA SER A 58 -3.28 13.10 16.29
C SER A 58 -3.47 13.04 17.80
N VAL A 59 -3.05 14.07 18.54
CA VAL A 59 -3.25 14.14 20.01
C VAL A 59 -4.73 14.23 20.40
N LYS A 60 -5.57 14.83 19.56
CA LYS A 60 -7.02 14.96 19.82
C LYS A 60 -7.82 13.69 19.53
N ASN A 61 -7.31 12.81 18.65
CA ASN A 61 -7.97 11.56 18.26
C ASN A 61 -7.29 10.29 18.78
N ALA A 62 -6.15 10.39 19.46
CA ALA A 62 -5.52 9.22 20.09
C ALA A 62 -6.40 8.69 21.24
N PRO A 63 -6.90 7.45 21.18
CA PRO A 63 -7.62 6.86 22.29
C PRO A 63 -6.67 6.78 23.50
N LYS A 64 -7.01 7.48 24.59
CA LYS A 64 -6.22 7.57 25.84
C LYS A 64 -5.95 6.23 26.56
N LYS A 65 -6.26 5.08 25.98
CA LYS A 65 -6.28 3.78 26.65
C LYS A 65 -5.40 2.72 25.98
N LEU A 66 -4.14 3.04 25.69
CA LEU A 66 -3.14 2.05 25.22
C LEU A 66 -2.02 1.78 26.22
N TYR A 67 -2.22 2.07 27.50
CA TYR A 67 -1.33 1.61 28.57
C TYR A 67 -2.16 0.85 29.62
N THR A 68 -2.38 -0.44 29.41
CA THR A 68 -2.55 -1.37 30.53
C THR A 68 -1.16 -1.87 30.87
N THR A 69 -0.56 -1.27 31.90
CA THR A 69 0.65 -1.77 32.54
C THR A 69 0.33 -3.04 33.30
N THR A 70 0.20 -4.18 32.62
CA THR A 70 0.20 -5.47 33.30
C THR A 70 1.65 -5.86 33.55
N ASN A 71 2.19 -5.33 34.64
CA ASN A 71 3.52 -5.66 35.14
C ASN A 71 3.47 -7.08 35.76
N ILE A 72 3.38 -8.12 34.93
CA ILE A 72 3.53 -9.51 35.40
C ILE A 72 5.02 -9.83 35.38
N ARG A 73 5.73 -9.42 36.44
CA ARG A 73 7.03 -9.97 36.78
C ARG A 73 6.78 -11.38 37.31
N THR A 74 6.81 -12.37 36.43
CA THR A 74 6.83 -13.79 36.81
C THR A 74 8.08 -14.05 37.65
N GLY A 75 7.87 -14.52 38.86
CA GLY A 75 8.90 -14.67 39.90
C GLY A 75 9.85 -15.84 39.68
N LYS A 76 10.95 -15.77 40.44
CA LYS A 76 11.57 -16.93 41.09
C LYS A 76 11.29 -16.79 42.58
#